data_AF-A0A2I0HLX2-F1
#
_entry.id   AF-A0A2I0HLX2-F1
#
_cell.length_a   1.000
_cell.length_b   1.000
_cell.length_c   1.000
_cell.angle_alpha   90.00
_cell.angle_beta   90.00
_cell.angle_gamma   90.00
#
_symmetry.space_group_name_H-M   'P 1'
#
loop_
_entity.id
_entity.type
_entity.pdbx_description
1 polymer ?
#
loop_
_entity_poly.entity_id
_entity_poly.type
_entity_poly.pdbx_seq_one_letter_code
_entity_poly.pdbx_strand_id
1 'polypeptide(L)'
;IATITKLRFEETQWQSAEVKLTEGRCSRQMRGLVHGVNGGLLSMLAIIMGVGTMVTDRMSVMNASLSSFVGGALELAIRELLKAYSNRVTMMALREIHLPRDKEEMVDLSGARRPPAPATDGLPRPWLVATLHGISFAIGAVCLLLSTHLI
;
A
#
# COMPACT_ATOMS: atom_id res chain seq x y z
N ILE A 1 -27.73 -36.15 -6.29
CA ILE A 1 -26.92 -36.08 -5.05
C ILE A 1 -25.48 -35.65 -5.37
N ALA A 2 -24.78 -36.33 -6.28
CA ALA A 2 -23.39 -36.00 -6.67
C ALA A 2 -23.17 -34.56 -7.21
N THR A 3 -24.14 -34.00 -7.95
CA THR A 3 -24.04 -32.63 -8.49
C THR A 3 -24.20 -31.56 -7.41
N ILE A 4 -25.02 -31.83 -6.38
CA ILE A 4 -25.29 -30.91 -5.27
C ILE A 4 -24.08 -30.85 -4.33
N THR A 5 -23.40 -31.98 -4.12
CA THR A 5 -22.16 -32.03 -3.34
C THR A 5 -21.00 -31.32 -4.05
N LYS A 6 -20.96 -31.33 -5.38
CA LYS A 6 -19.92 -30.64 -6.16
C LYS A 6 -20.05 -29.11 -6.09
N LEU A 7 -21.27 -28.60 -6.23
CA LEU A 7 -21.55 -27.16 -6.12
C LEU A 7 -21.23 -26.62 -4.72
N ARG A 8 -21.59 -27.38 -3.67
CA ARG A 8 -21.26 -27.02 -2.28
C ARG A 8 -19.74 -27.01 -2.03
N PHE A 9 -19.01 -27.95 -2.64
CA PHE A 9 -17.56 -28.00 -2.53
C PHE A 9 -16.89 -26.80 -3.20
N GLU A 10 -17.34 -26.42 -4.41
CA GLU A 10 -16.85 -25.20 -5.06
C GLU A 10 -17.16 -23.95 -4.22
N GLU A 11 -18.38 -23.81 -3.69
CA GLU A 11 -18.76 -22.68 -2.84
C GLU A 11 -17.89 -22.55 -1.58
N THR A 12 -17.55 -23.67 -0.93
CA THR A 12 -16.62 -23.66 0.22
C THR A 12 -15.18 -23.30 -0.16
N GLN A 13 -14.72 -23.66 -1.36
CA GLN A 13 -13.39 -23.29 -1.88
C GLN A 13 -13.33 -21.78 -2.17
N TRP A 14 -14.40 -21.20 -2.72
CA TRP A 14 -14.51 -19.77 -2.97
C TRP A 14 -14.50 -18.96 -1.68
N GLN A 15 -15.30 -19.36 -0.69
CA GLN A 15 -15.32 -18.73 0.62
C GLN A 15 -13.93 -18.80 1.29
N SER A 16 -13.24 -19.94 1.20
CA SER A 16 -11.88 -20.07 1.76
C SER A 16 -10.85 -19.20 1.04
N ALA A 17 -10.97 -19.04 -0.28
CA ALA A 17 -10.07 -18.20 -1.06
C ALA A 17 -10.29 -16.71 -0.76
N GLU A 18 -11.54 -16.26 -0.65
CA GLU A 18 -11.88 -14.89 -0.29
C GLU A 18 -11.40 -14.52 1.12
N VAL A 19 -11.57 -15.40 2.10
CA VAL A 19 -11.06 -15.21 3.46
C VAL A 19 -9.53 -15.09 3.48
N LYS A 20 -8.81 -15.95 2.76
CA LYS A 20 -7.33 -15.84 2.66
C LYS A 20 -6.88 -14.56 1.96
N LEU A 21 -7.60 -14.13 0.91
CA LEU A 21 -7.27 -12.91 0.17
C LEU A 21 -7.51 -11.64 1.02
N THR A 22 -8.58 -11.62 1.81
CA THR A 22 -8.91 -10.50 2.71
C THR A 22 -7.91 -10.40 3.87
N GLU A 23 -7.52 -11.53 4.47
CA GLU A 23 -6.48 -11.59 5.50
C GLU A 23 -5.13 -11.03 4.98
N GLY A 24 -4.71 -11.46 3.79
CA GLY A 24 -3.50 -10.96 3.15
C GLY A 24 -3.55 -9.46 2.83
N ARG A 25 -4.72 -8.94 2.45
CA ARG A 25 -4.94 -7.51 2.16
C ARG A 25 -4.82 -6.66 3.43
N CYS A 26 -5.44 -7.09 4.52
CA CYS A 26 -5.39 -6.41 5.81
C CYS A 26 -3.96 -6.34 6.36
N SER A 27 -3.23 -7.45 6.32
CA SER A 27 -1.81 -7.50 6.74
C SER A 27 -0.94 -6.51 5.95
N ARG A 28 -1.13 -6.43 4.63
CA ARG A 28 -0.39 -5.47 3.78
C ARG A 28 -0.73 -4.02 4.12
N GLN A 29 -2.00 -3.71 4.37
CA GLN A 29 -2.42 -2.37 4.78
C GLN A 29 -1.84 -1.97 6.14
N MET A 30 -1.84 -2.89 7.11
CA MET A 30 -1.31 -2.63 8.44
C MET A 30 0.21 -2.40 8.41
N ARG A 31 0.95 -3.17 7.60
CA ARG A 31 2.39 -2.92 7.35
C ARG A 31 2.63 -1.57 6.69
N GLY A 32 1.78 -1.17 5.73
CA GLY A 32 1.84 0.14 5.09
C GLY A 32 1.68 1.28 6.10
N LEU A 33 0.65 1.21 6.95
CA LEU A 33 0.40 2.18 8.02
C LEU A 33 1.60 2.31 8.97
N VAL A 34 2.10 1.20 9.52
CA VAL A 34 3.26 1.21 10.43
C VAL A 34 4.48 1.84 9.73
N HIS A 35 4.72 1.49 8.47
CA HIS A 35 5.80 2.09 7.70
C HIS A 35 5.60 3.60 7.48
N GLY A 36 4.35 4.05 7.34
CA GLY A 36 3.98 5.46 7.27
C GLY A 36 4.31 6.22 8.54
N VAL A 37 3.84 5.72 9.69
CA VAL A 37 4.14 6.33 11.01
C VAL A 37 5.65 6.40 11.22
N ASN A 38 6.36 5.31 10.96
CA ASN A 38 7.81 5.26 11.12
C ASN A 38 8.53 6.24 10.18
N GLY A 39 8.03 6.40 8.95
CA GLY A 39 8.55 7.40 8.01
C GLY A 39 8.38 8.83 8.55
N GLY A 40 7.20 9.15 9.09
CA GLY A 40 6.92 10.47 9.69
C GLY A 40 7.77 10.76 10.92
N LEU A 41 7.91 9.76 11.80
CA LEU A 41 8.74 9.84 13.00
C LEU A 41 10.22 10.05 12.64
N LEU A 42 10.75 9.20 11.77
CA LEU A 42 12.16 9.26 11.36
C LEU A 42 12.48 10.56 10.62
N SER A 43 11.57 11.03 9.76
CA SER A 43 11.72 12.28 9.03
C SER A 43 11.83 13.48 9.97
N MET A 44 10.93 13.60 10.95
CA MET A 44 11.01 14.70 11.93
C MET A 44 12.25 14.58 12.80
N LEU A 45 12.57 13.38 13.30
CA LEU A 45 13.74 13.16 14.14
C LEU A 45 15.03 13.56 13.42
N ALA A 46 15.18 13.21 12.15
CA ALA A 46 16.35 13.56 11.34
C ALA A 46 16.51 15.07 11.18
N ILE A 47 15.41 15.81 10.97
CA ILE A 47 15.44 17.27 10.83
C ILE A 47 15.69 17.95 12.18
N ILE A 48 15.01 17.53 13.24
CA ILE A 48 15.20 18.10 14.58
C ILE A 48 16.64 17.89 15.06
N MET A 49 17.19 16.68 14.91
CA MET A 49 18.58 16.39 15.28
C MET A 49 19.58 17.07 14.33
N GLY A 50 19.31 17.06 13.02
CA GLY A 50 20.19 17.67 12.04
C GLY A 50 20.26 19.19 12.16
N VAL A 51 19.10 19.86 12.06
CA VAL A 51 19.00 21.32 12.12
C VAL A 51 19.26 21.83 13.54
N GLY A 52 18.81 21.12 14.58
CA GLY A 52 18.99 21.50 15.98
C GLY A 52 20.46 21.52 16.45
N THR A 53 21.36 20.82 15.76
CA THR A 53 22.81 20.93 16.04
C THR A 53 23.44 22.17 15.42
N MET A 54 22.87 22.70 14.33
CA MET A 54 23.41 23.85 13.59
C MET A 54 22.75 25.17 13.98
N VAL A 55 21.48 25.15 14.41
CA VAL A 55 20.69 26.34 14.71
C VAL A 55 20.01 26.18 16.07
N THR A 56 20.34 27.09 17.00
CA THR A 56 19.77 27.12 18.35
C THR A 56 18.44 27.86 18.43
N ASP A 57 18.04 28.58 17.37
CA ASP A 57 16.75 29.28 17.32
C ASP A 57 15.59 28.31 17.11
N ARG A 58 14.62 28.34 18.04
CA ARG A 58 13.45 27.46 18.02
C ARG A 58 12.55 27.70 16.81
N MET A 59 12.41 28.95 16.36
CA MET A 59 11.55 29.27 15.22
C MET A 59 12.12 28.72 13.91
N SER A 60 13.45 28.76 13.74
CA SER A 60 14.12 28.16 12.59
C SER A 60 13.93 26.64 12.51
N VAL A 61 14.15 25.93 13.62
CA VAL A 61 13.95 24.47 13.69
C VAL A 61 12.50 24.10 13.41
N MET A 62 11.54 24.87 13.92
CA MET A 62 10.11 24.66 13.66
C MET A 62 9.76 24.86 12.18
N ASN A 63 10.21 25.95 11.57
CA ASN A 63 9.94 26.23 10.15
C ASN A 63 10.57 25.18 9.23
N ALA A 64 11.79 24.71 9.56
CA ALA A 64 12.44 23.62 8.83
C ALA A 64 11.65 22.31 8.96
N SER A 65 11.16 22.00 10.16
CA SER A 65 10.37 20.80 10.42
C SER A 65 9.01 20.83 9.70
N LEU A 66 8.32 21.97 9.69
CA LEU A 66 7.07 22.15 8.93
C LEU A 66 7.29 22.03 7.42
N SER A 67 8.35 22.64 6.89
CA SER A 67 8.71 22.53 5.47
C SER A 67 9.00 21.08 5.10
N SER A 68 9.78 20.38 5.92
CA SER A 68 10.08 18.95 5.72
C SER A 68 8.84 18.07 5.86
N PHE A 69 7.91 18.40 6.77
CA PHE A 69 6.64 17.68 6.91
C PHE A 69 5.81 17.74 5.63
N VAL A 70 5.62 18.95 5.09
CA VAL A 70 4.88 19.16 3.84
C VAL A 70 5.59 18.46 2.68
N GLY A 71 6.92 18.61 2.59
CA GLY A 71 7.73 17.95 1.57
C GLY A 71 7.62 16.42 1.63
N GLY A 72 7.74 15.83 2.82
CA GLY A 72 7.65 14.39 3.03
C GLY A 72 6.26 13.82 2.76
N ALA A 73 5.20 14.55 3.14
CA ALA A 73 3.83 14.16 2.83
C ALA A 73 3.54 14.21 1.32
N LEU A 74 4.02 15.26 0.63
CA LEU A 74 3.88 15.41 -0.82
C LEU A 74 4.67 14.32 -1.56
N GLU A 75 5.90 14.03 -1.13
CA GLU A 75 6.71 12.97 -1.69
C GLU A 75 6.04 11.59 -1.55
N LEU A 76 5.46 11.29 -0.40
CA LEU A 76 4.73 10.04 -0.18
C LEU A 76 3.52 9.92 -1.12
N ALA A 77 2.78 11.01 -1.32
CA ALA A 77 1.66 11.05 -2.25
C ALA A 77 2.11 10.79 -3.71
N ILE A 78 3.21 11.43 -4.14
CA ILE A 78 3.77 11.23 -5.48
C ILE A 78 4.25 9.79 -5.66
N ARG A 79 4.95 9.23 -4.66
CA ARG A 79 5.45 7.84 -4.70
C ARG A 79 4.31 6.84 -4.83
N GLU A 80 3.19 7.05 -4.14
CA GLU A 80 2.05 6.15 -4.23
C GLU A 80 1.31 6.26 -5.58
N LEU A 81 1.23 7.48 -6.14
CA LEU A 81 0.73 7.68 -7.50
C LEU A 81 1.62 6.98 -8.54
N LEU A 82 2.94 7.10 -8.40
CA LEU A 82 3.90 6.48 -9.30
C LEU A 82 3.86 4.94 -9.20
N LYS A 83 3.68 4.38 -8.00
CA LYS A 83 3.44 2.93 -7.83
C LYS A 83 2.18 2.47 -8.55
N ALA A 84 1.08 3.23 -8.41
CA ALA A 84 -0.17 2.88 -9.08
C ALA A 84 -0.04 2.94 -10.60
N TYR A 85 0.70 3.92 -11.12
CA TYR A 85 1.00 4.04 -12.54
C TYR A 85 1.90 2.90 -13.03
N SER A 86 3.01 2.65 -12.33
CA SER A 86 3.95 1.57 -12.68
C SER A 86 3.27 0.20 -12.65
N ASN A 87 2.44 -0.10 -11.66
CA ASN A 87 1.72 -1.36 -11.60
C ASN A 87 0.78 -1.55 -12.80
N ARG A 88 0.13 -0.48 -13.30
CA ARG A 88 -0.68 -0.55 -14.52
C ARG A 88 0.18 -0.85 -15.74
N VAL A 89 1.32 -0.16 -15.89
CA VAL A 89 2.23 -0.36 -17.02
C VAL A 89 2.82 -1.78 -16.99
N THR A 90 3.30 -2.25 -15.84
CA THR A 90 3.85 -3.60 -15.69
C THR A 90 2.80 -4.67 -15.95
N MET A 91 1.56 -4.50 -15.49
CA MET A 91 0.47 -5.45 -15.76
C MET A 91 0.14 -5.52 -17.26
N MET A 92 0.13 -4.38 -17.95
CA MET A 92 -0.06 -4.34 -19.41
C MET A 92 1.07 -5.06 -20.14
N ALA A 93 2.33 -4.76 -19.80
CA ALA A 93 3.49 -5.41 -20.38
C ALA A 93 3.51 -6.93 -20.11
N LEU A 94 3.17 -7.35 -18.89
CA LEU A 94 3.09 -8.77 -18.53
C LEU A 94 2.01 -9.48 -19.34
N ARG A 95 0.86 -8.83 -19.57
CA ARG A 95 -0.22 -9.37 -20.39
C ARG A 95 0.21 -9.56 -21.84
N GLU A 96 0.93 -8.59 -22.41
CA GLU A 96 1.43 -8.68 -23.78
C GLU A 96 2.46 -9.80 -23.96
N ILE A 97 3.35 -10.01 -22.99
CA ILE A 97 4.36 -11.08 -23.02
C ILE A 97 3.74 -12.48 -22.84
N HIS A 98 2.68 -12.61 -22.04
CA HIS A 98 2.02 -13.91 -21.81
C HIS A 98 0.91 -14.24 -22.83
N LEU A 99 0.41 -13.26 -23.59
CA LEU A 99 -0.59 -13.48 -24.64
C LEU A 99 -0.13 -14.42 -25.78
N PRO A 100 1.14 -14.43 -26.24
CA PRO A 100 1.56 -15.40 -27.26
C PRO A 100 1.79 -16.83 -26.73
N ARG A 101 1.84 -17.07 -25.41
CA ARG A 101 2.08 -18.41 -24.85
C ARG A 101 0.80 -19.21 -24.51
N ASP A 102 -0.35 -18.55 -24.41
CA ASP A 102 -1.63 -19.19 -24.05
C ASP A 102 -2.34 -19.86 -25.25
N LYS A 103 -1.70 -19.95 -26.43
CA LYS A 103 -2.25 -20.68 -27.59
C LYS A 103 -1.63 -22.06 -27.82
N GLU A 104 -0.52 -22.40 -27.15
CA GLU A 104 0.14 -23.71 -27.29
C GLU A 104 0.26 -24.51 -25.99
N GLU A 105 -0.16 -23.97 -24.85
CA GLU A 105 -0.19 -24.69 -23.57
C GLU A 105 -1.64 -24.88 -23.07
N MET A 106 -2.56 -25.25 -23.98
CA MET A 106 -3.90 -25.75 -23.64
C MET A 106 -3.97 -27.27 -23.84
N VAL A 107 -2.99 -28.00 -23.30
CA VAL A 107 -3.13 -29.41 -22.98
C VAL A 107 -2.49 -29.62 -21.61
N ASP A 108 -3.25 -29.36 -20.54
CA ASP A 108 -2.95 -29.95 -19.25
C ASP A 108 -4.25 -30.50 -18.62
N LEU A 109 -4.37 -31.82 -18.78
CA LEU A 109 -4.95 -32.90 -17.94
C LEU A 109 -5.75 -32.63 -16.65
N SER A 110 -6.33 -31.46 -16.42
CA SER A 110 -7.28 -31.25 -15.33
C SER A 110 -8.39 -30.32 -15.77
N GLY A 111 -9.59 -30.88 -15.96
CA GLY A 111 -10.84 -30.16 -16.28
C GLY A 111 -11.33 -29.24 -15.15
N ALA A 112 -10.43 -28.48 -14.54
CA ALA A 112 -10.73 -27.38 -13.64
C ALA A 112 -10.68 -26.09 -14.46
N ARG A 113 -11.87 -25.64 -14.86
CA ARG A 113 -12.09 -24.32 -15.45
C ARG A 113 -11.42 -23.28 -14.55
N ARG A 114 -10.40 -22.62 -15.07
CA ARG A 114 -9.72 -21.52 -14.38
C ARG A 114 -10.82 -20.54 -13.91
N PRO A 115 -10.94 -20.30 -12.60
CA PRO A 115 -11.97 -19.42 -12.08
C PRO A 115 -11.86 -18.04 -12.73
N PRO A 116 -12.96 -17.43 -13.18
CA PRO A 116 -12.93 -16.07 -13.70
C PRO A 116 -12.28 -15.18 -12.65
N ALA A 117 -11.33 -14.35 -13.09
CA ALA A 117 -10.67 -13.37 -12.24
C ALA A 117 -11.73 -12.68 -11.36
N PRO A 118 -11.57 -12.67 -10.02
CA PRO A 118 -12.58 -12.14 -9.14
C PRO A 118 -12.96 -10.73 -9.57
N ALA A 119 -14.24 -10.56 -9.85
CA ALA A 119 -14.88 -9.32 -10.18
C ALA A 119 -14.49 -8.26 -9.13
N THR A 120 -13.88 -7.18 -9.61
CA THR A 120 -14.20 -5.78 -9.31
C THR A 120 -14.58 -5.34 -7.88
N ASP A 121 -14.12 -6.00 -6.82
CA ASP A 121 -14.31 -5.49 -5.45
C ASP A 121 -12.98 -5.23 -4.71
N GLY A 122 -12.60 -3.94 -4.74
CA GLY A 122 -11.71 -3.35 -3.76
C GLY A 122 -10.22 -3.40 -4.08
N LEU A 123 -9.79 -3.05 -5.30
CA LEU A 123 -8.57 -2.25 -5.36
C LEU A 123 -8.93 -0.89 -4.75
N PRO A 124 -8.50 -0.57 -3.52
CA PRO A 124 -8.71 0.77 -2.99
C PRO A 124 -8.20 1.74 -4.05
N ARG A 125 -9.04 2.72 -4.39
CA ARG A 125 -8.66 3.74 -5.38
C ARG A 125 -7.27 4.23 -4.97
N PRO A 126 -6.28 4.30 -5.88
CA PRO A 126 -4.88 4.53 -5.49
C PRO A 126 -4.69 5.79 -4.66
N TRP A 127 -5.53 6.81 -4.90
CA TRP A 127 -5.58 8.00 -4.06
C TRP A 127 -6.02 7.73 -2.61
N LEU A 128 -6.93 6.78 -2.36
CA LEU A 128 -7.38 6.42 -1.01
C LEU A 128 -6.25 5.78 -0.19
N VAL A 129 -5.45 4.92 -0.82
CA VAL A 129 -4.26 4.32 -0.18
C VAL A 129 -3.21 5.39 0.12
N ALA A 130 -2.97 6.28 -0.84
CA ALA A 130 -2.05 7.41 -0.67
C ALA A 130 -2.47 8.30 0.50
N THR A 131 -3.76 8.64 0.59
CA THR A 131 -4.30 9.42 1.70
C THR A 131 -4.16 8.70 3.03
N LEU A 132 -4.46 7.39 3.09
CA LEU A 132 -4.31 6.61 4.33
C LEU A 132 -2.86 6.60 4.82
N HIS A 133 -1.92 6.40 3.88
CA HIS A 133 -0.49 6.37 4.18
C HIS A 133 0.04 7.75 4.60
N GLY A 134 -0.42 8.81 3.92
CA GLY A 134 -0.14 10.20 4.26
C GLY A 134 -0.65 10.60 5.65
N ILE A 135 -1.87 10.19 6.03
CA ILE A 135 -2.40 10.41 7.39
C ILE A 135 -1.52 9.70 8.42
N SER A 136 -1.14 8.45 8.14
CA SER A 136 -0.26 7.69 9.03
C SER A 136 1.10 8.35 9.22
N PHE A 137 1.68 8.90 8.15
CA PHE A 137 2.90 9.71 8.21
C PHE A 137 2.71 10.97 9.05
N ALA A 138 1.59 11.68 8.84
CA ALA A 138 1.28 12.89 9.60
C ALA A 138 1.13 12.64 11.09
N ILE A 139 0.50 11.53 11.49
CA ILE A 139 0.39 11.16 12.91
C ILE A 139 1.79 11.01 13.54
N GLY A 140 2.71 10.31 12.88
CA GLY A 140 4.09 10.14 13.36
C GLY A 140 4.85 11.48 13.46
N ALA A 141 4.71 12.33 12.44
CA ALA A 141 5.37 13.63 12.40
C ALA A 141 4.83 14.61 13.46
N VAL A 142 3.51 14.72 13.59
CA VAL A 142 2.85 15.60 14.56
C VAL A 142 3.18 15.19 16.00
N CYS A 143 3.30 13.88 16.27
CA CYS A 143 3.66 13.38 17.60
C CYS A 143 5.03 13.92 18.07
N LEU A 144 6.03 13.93 17.18
CA LEU A 144 7.34 14.51 17.51
C LEU A 144 7.33 16.02 17.56
N LEU A 145 6.63 16.69 16.64
CA LEU A 145 6.53 18.15 16.65
C LEU A 145 5.92 18.66 17.97
N LEU A 146 4.86 18.01 18.46
CA LEU A 146 4.29 18.27 19.78
C LEU A 146 5.32 18.02 20.89
N SER A 147 6.03 16.89 20.84
CA SER A 147 7.02 16.54 21.86
C SER A 147 8.17 17.56 21.95
N THR A 148 8.65 18.08 20.82
CA THR A 148 9.70 19.11 20.81
C THR A 148 9.24 20.47 21.29
N HIS A 149 7.95 20.74 21.23
CA HIS A 149 7.40 22.05 21.60
C HIS A 149 6.88 22.09 23.05
N LEU A 150 6.67 20.93 23.66
CA LEU A 150 6.22 20.77 25.05
C LEU A 150 7.38 20.64 26.05
N ILE A 151 8.59 20.37 25.57
CA ILE A 151 9.86 20.25 26.33
C ILE A 151 10.68 21.53 26.16
#